data_AF-A0A7C2TJN6-F1
#
_entry.id   AF-A0A7C2TJN6-F1
#
_cell.length_a   1.000
_cell.length_b   1.000
_cell.length_c   1.000
_cell.angle_alpha   90.00
_cell.angle_beta   90.00
_cell.angle_gamma   90.00
#
_symmetry.space_group_name_H-M   'P 1'
#
loop_
_entity.id
_entity.type
_entity.pdbx_description
1 polymer ?
#
loop_
_entity_poly.entity_id
_entity_poly.type
_entity_poly.pdbx_seq_one_letter_code
_entity_poly.pdbx_strand_id
1 'polypeptide(L)'
;LRRAEPPAEIVVLLGARTAADLRQLGREFEMMGLQPHLATDDGTLGHGGLIPELLPLHLTRDKYQVYCCGPTPMMAAVAAHCAARQWPCQVSLETMMACGISACLGCAVKTSTKPDGYMHVCKDGPVFAATDVVWPS
;
A
#
# COMPACT_ATOMS: atom_id res chain seq x y z
N LEU A 1 -29.23 -16.77 -3.89
CA LEU A 1 -28.34 -16.84 -5.07
C LEU A 1 -27.51 -15.55 -5.11
N ARG A 2 -26.32 -15.54 -4.51
CA ARG A 2 -25.39 -14.40 -4.68
C ARG A 2 -24.96 -14.41 -6.14
N ARG A 3 -25.33 -13.38 -6.90
CA ARG A 3 -24.71 -13.14 -8.21
C ARG A 3 -23.21 -13.06 -7.96
N ALA A 4 -22.44 -13.97 -8.56
CA ALA A 4 -21.00 -13.79 -8.65
C ALA A 4 -20.80 -12.56 -9.51
N GLU A 5 -20.33 -11.47 -8.90
CA GLU A 5 -19.84 -10.33 -9.66
C GLU A 5 -18.72 -10.83 -10.58
N PRO A 6 -18.60 -10.28 -11.80
CA PRO A 6 -17.44 -10.58 -12.63
C PRO A 6 -16.17 -10.31 -11.81
N PRO A 7 -15.14 -11.17 -11.91
CA PRO A 7 -13.91 -10.97 -11.14
C PRO A 7 -13.39 -9.57 -11.41
N ALA A 8 -13.21 -8.80 -10.34
CA ALA A 8 -12.64 -7.46 -10.44
C ALA A 8 -11.29 -7.56 -11.16
N GLU A 9 -11.03 -6.65 -12.09
CA GLU A 9 -9.72 -6.52 -12.71
C GLU A 9 -8.70 -6.13 -11.62
N ILE A 10 -7.70 -6.98 -11.40
CA ILE A 10 -6.67 -6.77 -10.37
C ILE A 10 -5.42 -6.22 -11.05
N VAL A 11 -5.07 -4.98 -10.72
CA VAL A 11 -3.79 -4.38 -11.11
C VAL A 11 -2.81 -4.54 -9.96
N VAL A 12 -1.65 -5.11 -10.23
CA VAL A 12 -0.58 -5.31 -9.24
C VAL A 12 0.61 -4.45 -9.60
N LEU A 13 1.06 -3.59 -8.69
CA LEU A 13 2.27 -2.79 -8.83
C LEU A 13 3.28 -3.29 -7.80
N LEU A 14 4.47 -3.72 -8.23
CA LEU A 14 5.51 -4.23 -7.33
C LEU A 14 6.81 -3.45 -7.51
N GLY A 15 7.43 -3.07 -6.40
CA GLY A 15 8.63 -2.25 -6.39
C GLY A 15 9.71 -2.80 -5.48
N ALA A 16 10.97 -2.63 -5.88
CA ALA A 16 12.11 -2.86 -5.02
C ALA A 16 13.29 -1.96 -5.42
N ARG A 17 14.40 -2.03 -4.69
CA ARG A 17 15.61 -1.29 -5.05
C ARG A 17 16.23 -1.80 -6.35
N THR A 18 16.27 -3.13 -6.52
CA THR A 18 16.97 -3.79 -7.63
C THR A 18 16.17 -4.96 -8.21
N ALA A 19 16.57 -5.42 -9.39
CA ALA A 19 15.99 -6.61 -10.03
C ALA A 19 16.18 -7.89 -9.20
N ALA A 20 17.26 -7.99 -8.42
CA ALA A 20 17.52 -9.15 -7.58
C ALA A 20 16.49 -9.29 -6.46
N ASP A 21 16.05 -8.15 -5.91
CA ASP A 21 15.03 -8.10 -4.85
C ASP A 21 13.61 -8.37 -5.39
N LEU A 22 13.34 -7.98 -6.64
CA LEU A 22 11.97 -7.97 -7.18
C LEU A 22 11.60 -9.19 -8.03
N ARG A 23 12.57 -9.76 -8.76
CA ARG A 23 12.29 -10.73 -9.84
C ARG A 23 11.55 -11.97 -9.36
N GLN A 24 11.91 -12.46 -8.17
CA GLN A 24 11.27 -13.66 -7.63
C GLN A 24 9.81 -13.39 -7.26
N LEU A 25 9.54 -12.27 -6.58
CA LEU A 25 8.19 -11.87 -6.22
C LEU A 25 7.32 -11.61 -7.46
N GLY A 26 7.86 -10.96 -8.49
CA GLY A 26 7.16 -10.77 -9.77
C GLY A 26 6.70 -12.10 -10.38
N ARG A 27 7.58 -13.10 -10.42
CA ARG A 27 7.24 -14.45 -10.90
C ARG A 27 6.17 -15.13 -10.05
N GLU A 28 6.17 -14.93 -8.74
CA GLU A 28 5.16 -15.51 -7.85
C GLU A 28 3.75 -15.00 -8.18
N PHE A 29 3.61 -13.71 -8.47
CA PHE A 29 2.34 -13.14 -8.94
C PHE A 29 1.96 -13.64 -10.34
N GLU A 30 2.93 -13.79 -11.25
CA GLU A 30 2.71 -14.40 -12.58
C GLU A 30 2.18 -15.84 -12.47
N MET A 31 2.74 -16.65 -11.57
CA MET A 31 2.28 -18.02 -11.31
C MET A 31 0.85 -18.06 -10.73
N MET A 32 0.40 -17.00 -10.06
CA MET A 32 -0.99 -16.86 -9.60
C MET A 32 -1.94 -16.38 -10.71
N GLY A 33 -1.44 -16.20 -11.94
CA GLY A 33 -2.24 -15.73 -13.08
C GLY A 33 -2.41 -14.21 -13.14
N LEU A 34 -1.64 -13.45 -12.36
CA LEU A 34 -1.61 -11.99 -12.39
C LEU A 34 -0.48 -11.50 -13.29
N GLN A 35 -0.53 -10.25 -13.73
CA GLN A 35 0.53 -9.63 -14.53
C GLN A 35 1.00 -8.36 -13.81
N PRO A 36 2.03 -8.44 -12.95
CA PRO A 36 2.45 -7.29 -12.17
C PRO A 36 3.23 -6.28 -13.03
N HIS A 37 2.98 -5.00 -12.81
CA HIS A 37 3.82 -3.92 -13.30
C HIS A 37 4.96 -3.70 -12.30
N LEU A 38 6.20 -3.84 -12.79
CA LEU A 38 7.39 -3.83 -11.97
C LEU A 38 8.09 -2.46 -12.03
N ALA A 39 8.61 -1.99 -10.91
CA ALA A 39 9.51 -0.83 -10.85
C ALA A 39 10.75 -1.15 -9.99
N THR A 40 11.91 -0.64 -10.40
CA THR A 40 13.14 -0.71 -9.62
C THR A 40 13.77 0.67 -9.50
N ASP A 41 14.24 1.02 -8.31
CA ASP A 41 14.86 2.32 -8.05
C ASP A 41 16.07 2.57 -8.98
N ASP A 42 16.81 1.52 -9.31
CA ASP A 42 17.99 1.55 -10.20
C ASP A 42 17.67 1.25 -11.68
N GLY A 43 16.42 0.98 -12.02
CA GLY A 43 15.97 0.65 -13.38
C GLY A 43 16.45 -0.70 -13.93
N THR A 44 16.95 -1.60 -13.08
CA THR A 44 17.44 -2.91 -13.51
C THR A 44 16.33 -3.89 -13.92
N LEU A 45 15.07 -3.62 -13.57
CA LEU A 45 13.90 -4.40 -13.99
C LEU A 45 12.63 -3.53 -14.02
N GLY A 46 11.89 -3.58 -15.14
CA GLY A 46 10.64 -2.85 -15.30
C GLY A 46 10.86 -1.34 -15.46
N HIS A 47 10.02 -0.52 -14.84
CA HIS A 47 10.17 0.93 -14.79
C HIS A 47 11.36 1.33 -13.90
N GLY A 48 12.20 2.24 -14.37
CA GLY A 48 13.27 2.84 -13.56
C GLY A 48 12.75 4.03 -12.78
N GLY A 49 12.59 3.87 -11.47
CA GLY A 49 12.01 4.89 -10.59
C GLY A 49 11.09 4.29 -9.53
N LEU A 50 10.30 5.15 -8.88
CA LEU A 50 9.50 4.75 -7.72
C LEU A 50 8.11 4.23 -8.12
N ILE A 51 7.57 3.31 -7.31
CA ILE A 51 6.20 2.76 -7.46
C ILE A 51 5.11 3.82 -7.69
N PRO A 52 5.09 4.97 -6.97
CA PRO A 52 4.06 5.97 -7.18
C PRO A 52 3.95 6.51 -8.61
N GLU A 53 5.03 6.43 -9.40
CA GLU A 53 5.05 6.83 -10.80
C GLU A 53 4.27 5.87 -11.71
N LEU A 54 4.12 4.60 -11.29
CA LEU A 54 3.33 3.59 -12.00
C LEU A 54 1.82 3.80 -11.87
N LEU A 55 1.35 4.46 -10.79
CA LEU A 55 -0.07 4.66 -10.54
C LEU A 55 -0.79 5.36 -11.71
N PRO A 56 -0.37 6.55 -12.19
CA PRO A 56 -1.04 7.20 -13.31
C PRO A 56 -0.91 6.46 -14.65
N LEU A 57 0.07 5.56 -14.79
CA LEU A 57 0.30 4.81 -16.04
C LEU A 57 -0.62 3.59 -16.17
N HIS A 58 -0.94 2.95 -15.03
CA HIS A 58 -1.64 1.66 -15.01
C HIS A 58 -3.02 1.71 -14.35
N LEU A 59 -3.31 2.75 -13.56
CA LEU A 59 -4.63 2.95 -12.96
C LEU A 59 -5.47 3.92 -13.82
N THR A 60 -6.02 3.40 -14.92
CA THR A 60 -6.70 4.17 -15.98
C THR A 60 -8.22 4.24 -15.86
N ARG A 61 -8.82 3.44 -14.98
CA ARG A 61 -10.27 3.43 -14.74
C ARG A 61 -10.71 4.55 -13.81
N ASP A 62 -11.99 4.87 -13.82
CA ASP A 62 -12.55 5.95 -13.00
C ASP A 62 -12.49 5.68 -11.49
N LYS A 63 -12.51 4.40 -11.10
CA LYS A 63 -12.57 4.00 -9.69
C LYS A 63 -11.74 2.76 -9.41
N TYR A 64 -10.91 2.85 -8.38
CA TYR A 64 -10.18 1.73 -7.80
C TYR A 64 -10.46 1.63 -6.30
N GLN A 65 -10.38 0.40 -5.79
CA GLN A 65 -10.08 0.17 -4.38
C GLN A 65 -8.58 -0.14 -4.30
N VAL A 66 -7.85 0.70 -3.57
CA VAL A 66 -6.39 0.58 -3.46
C VAL A 66 -6.03 -0.08 -2.13
N TYR A 67 -5.08 -1.01 -2.18
CA TYR A 67 -4.44 -1.61 -1.03
C TYR A 67 -2.93 -1.40 -1.17
N CYS A 68 -2.28 -0.91 -0.13
CA CYS A 68 -0.87 -0.56 -0.17
C CYS A 68 -0.16 -1.01 1.11
N CYS A 69 1.06 -1.50 0.95
CA CYS A 69 1.99 -1.77 2.04
C CYS A 69 3.39 -1.41 1.56
N GLY A 70 4.27 -1.01 2.48
CA GLY A 70 5.66 -0.68 2.18
C GLY A 70 6.14 0.53 2.98
N PRO A 71 7.23 1.18 2.57
CA PRO A 71 7.81 2.31 3.31
C PRO A 71 6.81 3.47 3.47
N THR A 72 6.85 4.15 4.61
CA THR A 72 5.96 5.28 4.90
C THR A 72 5.94 6.36 3.81
N PRO A 73 7.07 6.80 3.22
CA PRO A 73 7.04 7.78 2.13
C PRO A 73 6.31 7.28 0.88
N MET A 74 6.45 5.98 0.56
CA MET A 74 5.75 5.36 -0.56
C MET A 74 4.24 5.33 -0.31
N MET A 75 3.82 4.89 0.88
CA MET A 75 2.40 4.84 1.24
C MET A 75 1.78 6.25 1.30
N ALA A 76 2.52 7.27 1.76
CA ALA A 76 2.07 8.65 1.75
C ALA A 76 1.82 9.17 0.32
N ALA A 77 2.72 8.87 -0.63
CA ALA A 77 2.56 9.23 -2.03
C ALA A 77 1.34 8.52 -2.67
N VAL A 78 1.14 7.23 -2.38
CA VAL A 78 -0.04 6.48 -2.85
C VAL A 78 -1.33 7.04 -2.23
N ALA A 79 -1.33 7.35 -0.93
CA ALA A 79 -2.46 7.95 -0.24
C ALA A 79 -2.83 9.31 -0.84
N ALA A 80 -1.84 10.17 -1.12
CA ALA A 80 -2.07 11.47 -1.75
C ALA A 80 -2.66 11.32 -3.17
N HIS A 81 -2.15 10.37 -3.96
CA HIS A 81 -2.68 10.06 -5.28
C HIS A 81 -4.14 9.60 -5.23
N CYS A 82 -4.47 8.71 -4.29
CA CYS A 82 -5.83 8.21 -4.10
C CYS A 82 -6.77 9.30 -3.61
N ALA A 83 -6.32 10.14 -2.66
CA ALA A 83 -7.10 11.26 -2.15
C ALA A 83 -7.49 12.26 -3.26
N ALA A 84 -6.55 12.60 -4.15
CA ALA A 84 -6.80 13.48 -5.29
C ALA A 84 -7.85 12.92 -6.27
N ARG A 85 -8.00 11.59 -6.32
CA ARG A 85 -8.98 10.88 -7.18
C ARG A 85 -10.21 10.38 -6.41
N GLN A 86 -10.29 10.68 -5.12
CA GLN A 86 -11.33 10.19 -4.22
C GLN A 86 -11.46 8.65 -4.24
N TRP A 87 -10.35 7.94 -4.44
CA TRP A 87 -10.31 6.49 -4.40
C TRP A 87 -10.13 6.01 -2.95
N PRO A 88 -10.94 5.03 -2.49
CA PRO A 88 -10.68 4.42 -1.20
C PRO A 88 -9.32 3.70 -1.21
N CYS A 89 -8.55 3.93 -0.17
CA CYS A 89 -7.19 3.41 -0.02
C CYS A 89 -7.02 2.83 1.39
N GLN A 90 -6.59 1.58 1.46
CA GLN A 90 -6.18 0.93 2.70
C GLN A 90 -4.66 0.77 2.73
N VAL A 91 -4.06 1.10 3.87
CA VAL A 91 -2.62 1.01 4.09
C VAL A 91 -2.32 0.05 5.24
N SER A 92 -1.40 -0.88 5.02
CA SER A 92 -0.87 -1.73 6.08
C SER A 92 0.36 -1.06 6.69
N LEU A 93 0.21 -0.54 7.90
CA LEU A 93 1.28 0.18 8.59
C LEU A 93 2.16 -0.78 9.37
N GLU A 94 3.46 -0.47 9.37
CA GLU A 94 4.47 -1.11 10.21
C GLU A 94 5.09 -0.06 11.13
N THR A 95 5.41 -0.46 12.35
CA THR A 95 6.11 0.38 13.34
C THR A 95 6.88 -0.53 14.29
N MET A 96 7.81 0.05 15.05
CA MET A 96 8.52 -0.69 16.08
C MET A 96 7.52 -1.19 17.14
N MET A 97 7.42 -2.51 17.28
CA MET A 97 6.56 -3.16 18.26
C MET A 97 7.40 -3.90 19.29
N ALA A 98 7.15 -3.63 20.57
CA ALA A 98 7.72 -4.42 21.66
C ALA A 98 6.79 -5.59 22.01
N CYS A 99 5.57 -5.30 22.47
CA CYS A 99 4.68 -6.35 22.99
C CYS A 99 3.75 -7.00 21.94
N GLY A 100 3.39 -6.31 20.86
CA GLY A 100 2.41 -6.78 19.87
C GLY A 100 0.97 -6.99 20.38
N ILE A 101 0.66 -6.67 21.65
CA ILE A 101 -0.63 -6.94 22.29
C ILE A 101 -1.21 -5.72 23.02
N SER A 102 -0.83 -4.52 22.60
CA SER A 102 -1.32 -3.23 23.15
C SER A 102 -0.96 -2.93 24.61
N ALA A 103 -0.15 -3.76 25.25
CA ALA A 103 0.27 -3.54 26.64
C ALA A 103 1.28 -2.38 26.77
N CYS A 104 2.22 -2.27 25.84
CA CYS A 104 3.31 -1.28 25.91
C CYS A 104 2.99 0.08 25.30
N LEU A 105 1.93 0.18 24.48
CA LEU A 105 1.55 1.36 23.70
C LEU A 105 2.62 1.90 22.71
N GLY A 106 3.76 1.20 22.53
CA GLY A 106 4.86 1.65 21.68
C GLY A 106 4.58 1.69 20.18
N CYS A 107 3.54 0.97 19.71
CA CYS A 107 3.16 0.93 18.30
C CYS A 107 2.18 2.06 17.88
N ALA A 108 2.28 3.22 18.53
CA ALA A 108 1.40 4.35 18.28
C ALA A 108 1.69 5.00 16.91
N VAL A 109 0.62 5.39 16.23
CA VAL A 109 0.60 6.12 14.95
C VAL A 109 -0.37 7.29 15.09
N LYS A 110 0.01 8.45 14.58
CA LYS A 110 -0.84 9.64 14.63
C LYS A 110 -2.07 9.46 13.74
N THR A 111 -3.22 9.84 14.27
CA THR A 111 -4.50 9.78 13.56
C THR A 111 -5.33 11.05 13.78
N SER A 112 -6.16 11.37 12.80
CA SER A 112 -7.16 12.45 12.87
C SER A 112 -8.51 11.99 13.44
N THR A 113 -8.72 10.69 13.63
CA THR A 113 -10.04 10.12 13.95
C THR A 113 -10.27 9.87 15.44
N LYS A 114 -9.24 9.96 16.28
CA LYS A 114 -9.32 9.71 17.72
C LYS A 114 -9.03 10.97 18.55
N PRO A 115 -9.72 11.17 19.69
CA PRO A 115 -9.51 12.35 20.55
C PRO A 115 -8.10 12.49 21.11
N ASP A 116 -7.42 11.38 21.40
CA ASP A 116 -6.03 11.36 21.88
C ASP A 116 -5.00 11.55 20.75
N GLY A 117 -5.45 11.57 19.49
CA GLY A 117 -4.61 11.75 18.30
C GLY A 117 -3.77 10.53 17.93
N TYR A 118 -3.97 9.38 18.58
CA TYR A 118 -3.17 8.17 18.34
C TYR A 118 -4.01 6.91 18.18
N MET A 119 -3.62 6.09 17.21
CA MET A 119 -4.06 4.70 17.07
C MET A 119 -2.86 3.77 17.23
N HIS A 120 -3.10 2.53 17.62
CA HIS A 120 -2.04 1.56 17.91
C HIS A 120 -2.08 0.44 16.88
N VAL A 121 -1.00 0.24 16.13
CA VAL A 121 -0.96 -0.71 15.01
C VAL A 121 -1.35 -2.13 15.44
N CYS A 122 -0.87 -2.60 16.60
CA CYS A 122 -1.18 -3.95 17.10
C CYS A 122 -2.59 -4.12 17.70
N LYS A 123 -3.34 -3.02 17.90
CA LYS A 123 -4.69 -3.03 18.46
C LYS A 123 -5.75 -2.73 17.41
N ASP A 124 -5.53 -1.60 16.75
CA ASP A 124 -6.48 -0.95 15.85
C ASP A 124 -6.21 -1.33 14.38
N GLY A 125 -5.01 -1.85 14.08
CA GLY A 125 -4.54 -2.16 12.73
C GLY A 125 -4.27 -3.65 12.48
N PRO A 126 -3.27 -3.99 11.65
CA PRO A 126 -2.28 -3.10 11.02
C PRO A 126 -2.81 -2.34 9.79
N VAL A 127 -4.00 -2.68 9.32
CA VAL A 127 -4.61 -2.08 8.13
C VAL A 127 -5.55 -0.94 8.52
N PHE A 128 -5.33 0.23 7.93
CA PHE A 128 -6.09 1.45 8.20
C PHE A 128 -6.58 2.09 6.90
N ALA A 129 -7.63 2.90 6.96
CA ALA A 129 -7.93 3.81 5.86
C ALA A 129 -6.84 4.87 5.77
N ALA A 130 -6.34 5.15 4.57
CA ALA A 130 -5.25 6.10 4.37
C ALA A 130 -5.60 7.53 4.82
N THR A 131 -6.89 7.86 4.87
CA THR A 131 -7.45 9.13 5.37
C THR A 131 -7.36 9.27 6.89
N ASP A 132 -7.23 8.17 7.62
CA ASP A 132 -7.18 8.16 9.07
C ASP A 132 -5.75 8.37 9.57
N VAL A 133 -4.75 8.18 8.71
CA VAL A 133 -3.33 8.30 9.03
C VAL A 133 -2.88 9.75 8.84
N VAL A 134 -2.20 10.29 9.85
CA VAL A 134 -1.48 11.56 9.70
C VAL A 134 -0.07 11.27 9.18
N TRP A 135 0.15 11.53 7.89
CA TRP A 135 1.41 11.26 7.22
C TRP A 135 2.51 12.25 7.65
N PRO A 136 3.76 11.78 7.83
CA PRO A 136 4.88 12.68 8.05
C PRO A 136 5.14 13.53 6.80
N SER A 137 5.48 14.81 7.02
CA SER A 137 5.87 15.79 6.00
C SER A 137 7.28 15.57 5.47
#